data_AF-A0AAU3SH13-F1
#
_entry.id   AF-A0AAU3SH13-F1
#
_cell.length_a   1.000
_cell.length_b   1.000
_cell.length_c   1.000
_cell.angle_alpha   90.00
_cell.angle_beta   90.00
_cell.angle_gamma   90.00
#
_symmetry.space_group_name_H-M   'P 1'
#
loop_
_entity.id
_entity.type
_entity.pdbx_description
1 polymer ?
#
loop_
_entity_poly.entity_id
_entity_poly.type
_entity_poly.pdbx_seq_one_letter_code
_entity_poly.pdbx_strand_id
1 'polypeptide(L)'
;MSNFQTTAPSDLRADIRYRDDGKYTMYGISLRWQIGDNAPDHEAWPPPADWNEGDAPYPHLYEVWLNDELRQTVFLHWSSWNWMQSNSHWVDLGDEEPTGQLHVKIRAKAGDQFTPFTNVVAIGSERAGLEKWAVRLPREKTPETGPVDPRHGTANHPRSRAGAAIRDLDPSRICAEARRVNTSTDWHEVVPGADRMLADYPWNDAQKYLEYRKFFEGSTLASAGNPAFRGLDLAPDDTLGDWPVTELDTSAPTQTFTYDYMAYHQGESWSHRWFITRPGWVPSEGLSWKDLEPIPFLVEVHGAPREEESTAWEFASIPRRTGRAAIVDIWGGHGGPDTPNGENGGMTGEFFLSVSDVILR
;
A
#
# COMPACT_ATOMS: atom_id res chain seq x y z
N MET A 1 -9.63 35.87 11.72
CA MET A 1 -9.97 34.47 11.43
C MET A 1 -10.00 34.34 9.92
N SER A 2 -8.89 33.93 9.31
CA SER A 2 -8.86 33.73 7.86
C SER A 2 -9.65 32.47 7.55
N ASN A 3 -10.73 32.60 6.78
CA ASN A 3 -11.38 31.48 6.13
C ASN A 3 -10.38 30.91 5.13
N PHE A 4 -9.56 29.93 5.53
CA PHE A 4 -8.93 29.05 4.56
C PHE A 4 -10.08 28.27 3.92
N GLN A 5 -10.52 28.72 2.74
CA GLN A 5 -11.34 27.90 1.87
C GLN A 5 -10.54 26.61 1.64
N THR A 6 -11.05 25.49 2.13
CA THR A 6 -10.32 24.24 2.01
C THR A 6 -10.30 23.83 0.55
N THR A 7 -9.10 23.58 0.04
CA THR A 7 -8.84 23.29 -1.36
C THR A 7 -9.48 21.94 -1.72
N ALA A 8 -10.50 21.96 -2.57
CA ALA A 8 -11.19 20.75 -3.01
C ALA A 8 -10.59 20.24 -4.33
N PRO A 9 -10.42 18.92 -4.51
CA PRO A 9 -9.99 18.37 -5.78
C PRO A 9 -11.04 18.63 -6.87
N SER A 10 -10.60 18.88 -8.10
CA SER A 10 -11.45 19.06 -9.28
C SER A 10 -10.72 18.62 -10.56
N ASP A 11 -11.32 18.74 -11.74
CA ASP A 11 -10.74 18.32 -13.03
C ASP A 11 -10.04 16.95 -12.97
N LEU A 12 -10.74 15.94 -12.44
CA LEU A 12 -10.22 14.58 -12.36
C LEU A 12 -10.03 14.04 -13.78
N ARG A 13 -8.83 13.53 -14.02
CA ARG A 13 -8.44 12.74 -15.19
C ARG A 13 -8.10 11.34 -14.71
N ALA A 14 -8.61 10.34 -15.42
CA ALA A 14 -8.37 8.94 -15.11
C ALA A 14 -8.18 8.16 -16.40
N ASP A 15 -7.20 7.26 -16.42
CA ASP A 15 -6.95 6.33 -17.53
C ASP A 15 -6.57 4.96 -16.99
N ILE A 16 -7.02 3.89 -17.66
CA ILE A 16 -6.48 2.55 -17.42
C ILE A 16 -5.10 2.47 -18.06
N ARG A 17 -4.13 1.99 -17.29
CA ARG A 17 -2.73 1.81 -17.70
C ARG A 17 -2.27 0.42 -17.28
N TYR A 18 -1.14 -0.02 -17.81
CA TYR A 18 -0.51 -1.25 -17.37
C TYR A 18 0.97 -1.03 -17.06
N ARG A 19 1.53 -1.86 -16.18
CA ARG A 19 2.98 -1.99 -15.99
C ARG A 19 3.34 -3.47 -15.93
N ASP A 20 4.63 -3.75 -16.04
CA ASP A 20 5.14 -5.10 -15.82
C ASP A 20 5.71 -5.15 -14.41
N ASP A 21 5.39 -6.20 -13.67
CA ASP A 21 5.93 -6.53 -12.35
C ASP A 21 6.58 -7.91 -12.50
N GLY A 22 7.86 -7.91 -12.87
CA GLY A 22 8.56 -9.09 -13.37
C GLY A 22 7.84 -9.76 -14.55
N LYS A 23 7.32 -10.97 -14.32
CA LYS A 23 6.56 -11.75 -15.34
C LYS A 23 5.06 -11.41 -15.40
N TYR A 24 4.55 -10.61 -14.47
CA TYR A 24 3.14 -10.27 -14.38
C TYR A 24 2.88 -8.95 -15.09
N THR A 25 1.79 -8.88 -15.85
CA THR A 25 1.25 -7.59 -16.32
C THR A 25 0.22 -7.12 -15.32
N MET A 26 0.48 -5.98 -14.68
CA MET A 26 -0.39 -5.37 -13.69
C MET A 26 -1.16 -4.21 -14.32
N TYR A 27 -2.47 -4.21 -14.15
CA TYR A 27 -3.34 -3.12 -14.56
C TYR A 27 -3.61 -2.18 -13.40
N GLY A 28 -3.86 -0.92 -13.71
CA GLY A 28 -4.29 0.05 -12.73
C GLY A 28 -4.88 1.30 -13.35
N ILE A 29 -5.40 2.16 -12.49
CA ILE A 29 -5.95 3.46 -12.88
C ILE A 29 -4.94 4.53 -12.51
N SER A 30 -4.47 5.27 -13.50
CA SER A 30 -3.72 6.51 -13.33
C SER A 30 -4.69 7.64 -13.01
N LEU A 31 -4.61 8.23 -11.83
CA LEU A 31 -5.41 9.37 -11.42
C LEU A 31 -4.58 10.65 -11.39
N ARG A 32 -5.16 11.75 -11.89
CA ARG A 32 -4.62 13.12 -11.80
C ARG A 32 -5.76 14.09 -11.56
N TRP A 33 -5.55 15.13 -10.76
CA TRP A 33 -6.59 16.14 -10.52
C TRP A 33 -6.01 17.54 -10.34
N GLN A 34 -6.87 18.55 -10.44
CA GLN A 34 -6.59 19.91 -9.99
C GLN A 34 -6.69 19.97 -8.46
N ILE A 35 -5.67 20.53 -7.81
CA ILE A 35 -5.72 20.91 -6.40
C ILE A 35 -4.97 22.25 -6.19
N GLY A 36 -5.67 23.27 -5.71
CA GLY A 36 -5.10 24.61 -5.56
C GLY A 36 -4.69 25.16 -6.91
N ASP A 37 -3.46 25.67 -7.04
CA ASP A 37 -2.88 26.07 -8.33
C ASP A 37 -2.18 24.89 -9.04
N ASN A 38 -2.15 23.69 -8.46
CA ASN A 38 -1.54 22.50 -9.06
C ASN A 38 -2.49 21.79 -10.04
N ALA A 39 -2.33 22.08 -11.32
CA ALA A 39 -3.09 21.47 -12.40
C ALA A 39 -2.68 20.01 -12.67
N PRO A 40 -3.60 19.15 -13.13
CA PRO A 40 -3.34 17.71 -13.33
C PRO A 40 -2.19 17.42 -14.31
N ASP A 41 -1.92 18.34 -15.25
CA ASP A 41 -0.86 18.29 -16.26
C ASP A 41 0.32 19.24 -15.99
N HIS A 42 0.42 19.80 -14.78
CA HIS A 42 1.53 20.67 -14.42
C HIS A 42 2.81 19.87 -14.10
N GLU A 43 3.73 19.79 -15.06
CA GLU A 43 5.00 19.04 -14.92
C GLU A 43 6.27 19.90 -15.02
N ALA A 44 6.15 21.10 -15.57
CA ALA A 44 7.28 21.96 -15.87
C ALA A 44 7.56 22.91 -14.71
N TRP A 45 8.84 23.21 -14.46
CA TRP A 45 9.23 24.31 -13.58
C TRP A 45 8.78 25.66 -14.15
N PRO A 46 8.31 26.63 -13.34
CA PRO A 46 8.29 26.67 -11.87
C PRO A 46 7.12 25.90 -11.22
N PRO A 47 7.20 25.56 -9.92
CA PRO A 47 6.11 24.91 -9.19
C PRO A 47 4.84 25.79 -9.18
N PRO A 48 3.67 25.21 -8.83
CA PRO A 48 2.44 25.95 -8.55
C PRO A 48 2.69 27.13 -7.60
N ALA A 49 1.98 28.24 -7.80
CA ALA A 49 2.22 29.47 -7.04
C ALA A 49 1.95 29.29 -5.52
N ASP A 50 1.12 28.33 -5.15
CA ASP A 50 0.75 27.96 -3.78
C ASP A 50 1.49 26.72 -3.24
N TRP A 51 2.50 26.17 -3.95
CA TRP A 51 3.21 24.94 -3.56
C TRP A 51 3.93 25.01 -2.21
N ASN A 52 4.36 26.20 -1.79
CA ASN A 52 4.93 26.48 -0.48
C ASN A 52 5.99 25.44 -0.01
N GLU A 53 6.90 25.03 -0.91
CA GLU A 53 7.99 24.08 -0.63
C GLU A 53 7.55 22.79 0.08
N GLY A 54 6.38 22.25 -0.29
CA GLY A 54 5.81 21.03 0.30
C GLY A 54 4.78 21.27 1.38
N ASP A 55 4.71 22.48 1.93
CA ASP A 55 3.70 22.89 2.91
C ASP A 55 2.49 23.54 2.23
N ALA A 56 2.17 23.11 1.01
CA ALA A 56 0.96 23.54 0.30
C ALA A 56 -0.28 23.17 1.14
N PRO A 57 -1.32 24.02 1.21
CA PRO A 57 -2.54 23.75 1.98
C PRO A 57 -3.47 22.77 1.25
N TYR A 58 -2.92 21.66 0.75
CA TYR A 58 -3.63 20.62 0.04
C TYR A 58 -4.03 19.50 1.01
N PRO A 59 -5.15 18.82 0.79
CA PRO A 59 -5.54 17.71 1.63
C PRO A 59 -4.63 16.50 1.37
N HIS A 60 -4.36 15.74 2.43
CA HIS A 60 -3.58 14.50 2.39
C HIS A 60 -4.45 13.24 2.35
N LEU A 61 -5.72 13.32 2.77
CA LEU A 61 -6.62 12.16 2.80
C LEU A 61 -7.63 12.24 1.67
N TYR A 62 -7.68 11.21 0.83
CA TYR A 62 -8.58 11.09 -0.30
C TYR A 62 -9.36 9.78 -0.24
N GLU A 63 -10.56 9.81 -0.79
CA GLU A 63 -11.33 8.61 -1.10
C GLU A 63 -11.43 8.43 -2.62
N VAL A 64 -11.15 7.22 -3.09
CA VAL A 64 -11.36 6.82 -4.48
C VAL A 64 -12.60 5.95 -4.58
N TRP A 65 -13.54 6.39 -5.42
CA TRP A 65 -14.80 5.70 -5.66
C TRP A 65 -14.84 5.16 -7.08
N LEU A 66 -15.15 3.87 -7.22
CA LEU A 66 -15.38 3.22 -8.51
C LEU A 66 -16.82 2.71 -8.54
N ASN A 67 -17.59 3.08 -9.56
CA ASN A 67 -19.00 2.68 -9.73
C ASN A 67 -19.86 2.97 -8.49
N ASP A 68 -19.68 4.16 -7.90
CA ASP A 68 -20.37 4.61 -6.68
C ASP A 68 -20.13 3.77 -5.42
N GLU A 69 -19.06 2.97 -5.41
CA GLU A 69 -18.55 2.29 -4.21
C GLU A 69 -17.21 2.90 -3.78
N LEU A 70 -17.03 3.14 -2.48
CA LEU A 70 -15.72 3.43 -1.91
C LEU A 70 -14.82 2.21 -2.09
N ARG A 71 -13.74 2.36 -2.85
CA ARG A 71 -12.80 1.25 -3.13
C ARG A 71 -11.47 1.41 -2.41
N GLN A 72 -11.07 2.65 -2.10
CA GLN A 72 -9.78 2.91 -1.49
C GLN A 72 -9.79 4.24 -0.72
N THR A 73 -9.21 4.23 0.47
CA THR A 73 -8.76 5.45 1.17
C THR A 73 -7.26 5.63 0.93
N VAL A 74 -6.84 6.86 0.62
CA VAL A 74 -5.46 7.20 0.29
C VAL A 74 -4.97 8.30 1.23
N PHE A 75 -3.87 8.01 1.93
CA PHE A 75 -3.05 8.99 2.64
C PHE A 75 -1.88 9.36 1.71
N LEU A 76 -1.98 10.53 1.08
CA LEU A 76 -1.07 11.02 0.07
C LEU A 76 -0.15 12.06 0.68
N HIS A 77 1.11 11.69 0.88
CA HIS A 77 2.18 12.62 1.23
C HIS A 77 3.04 12.92 0.02
N TRP A 78 3.96 13.87 0.14
CA TRP A 78 4.83 14.29 -0.96
C TRP A 78 6.11 14.91 -0.41
N SER A 79 7.15 14.92 -1.26
CA SER A 79 8.39 15.61 -0.95
C SER A 79 8.23 17.13 -1.08
N SER A 80 9.11 17.90 -0.44
CA SER A 80 9.09 19.38 -0.51
C SER A 80 9.34 19.96 -1.90
N TRP A 81 9.93 19.16 -2.79
CA TRP A 81 10.41 19.62 -4.08
C TRP A 81 9.57 19.11 -5.26
N ASN A 82 8.67 18.16 -5.05
CA ASN A 82 7.92 17.50 -6.14
C ASN A 82 6.40 17.71 -6.03
N TRP A 83 5.92 18.83 -6.57
CA TRP A 83 4.49 19.15 -6.56
C TRP A 83 3.62 18.13 -7.31
N MET A 84 4.19 17.40 -8.26
CA MET A 84 3.48 16.44 -9.10
C MET A 84 2.94 15.24 -8.30
N GLN A 85 3.47 15.00 -7.10
CA GLN A 85 3.01 13.95 -6.19
C GLN A 85 1.70 14.33 -5.49
N SER A 86 1.46 15.62 -5.25
CA SER A 86 0.32 16.08 -4.46
C SER A 86 -1.04 15.99 -5.17
N ASN A 87 -1.03 15.69 -6.48
CA ASN A 87 -2.23 15.62 -7.30
C ASN A 87 -2.32 14.38 -8.19
N SER A 88 -1.61 13.31 -7.81
CA SER A 88 -1.60 12.07 -8.57
C SER A 88 -1.64 10.84 -7.69
N HIS A 89 -2.26 9.78 -8.21
CA HIS A 89 -2.33 8.50 -7.51
C HIS A 89 -2.51 7.33 -8.48
N TRP A 90 -2.01 6.16 -8.09
CA TRP A 90 -2.19 4.91 -8.82
C TRP A 90 -3.08 3.94 -8.05
N VAL A 91 -4.15 3.49 -8.68
CA VAL A 91 -5.05 2.47 -8.11
C VAL A 91 -4.75 1.12 -8.75
N ASP A 92 -4.31 0.13 -7.97
CA ASP A 92 -4.06 -1.22 -8.47
C ASP A 92 -5.37 -1.93 -8.85
N LEU A 93 -5.45 -2.53 -10.03
CA LEU A 93 -6.60 -3.35 -10.47
C LEU A 93 -6.28 -4.85 -10.54
N GLY A 94 -5.01 -5.24 -10.39
CA GLY A 94 -4.57 -6.64 -10.40
C GLY A 94 -3.93 -7.07 -11.72
N ASP A 95 -3.74 -8.38 -11.87
CA ASP A 95 -3.15 -9.04 -13.05
C ASP A 95 -4.19 -9.52 -14.07
N GLU A 96 -5.47 -9.27 -13.80
CA GLU A 96 -6.57 -9.51 -14.73
C GLU A 96 -6.89 -8.23 -15.49
N GLU A 97 -7.02 -8.35 -16.82
CA GLU A 97 -7.40 -7.21 -17.65
C GLU A 97 -8.80 -6.74 -17.22
N PRO A 98 -8.96 -5.45 -16.82
CA PRO A 98 -10.27 -4.95 -16.47
C PRO A 98 -11.21 -5.11 -17.68
N THR A 99 -12.49 -5.33 -17.42
CA THR A 99 -13.49 -5.44 -18.50
C THR A 99 -14.63 -4.48 -18.23
N GLY A 100 -15.23 -3.97 -19.31
CA GLY A 100 -16.32 -3.00 -19.24
C GLY A 100 -15.85 -1.59 -18.90
N GLN A 101 -16.81 -0.78 -18.48
CA GLN A 101 -16.61 0.63 -18.14
C GLN A 101 -16.67 0.82 -16.63
N LEU A 102 -15.71 1.55 -16.08
CA LEU A 102 -15.65 2.00 -14.70
C LEU A 102 -15.93 3.50 -14.63
N HIS A 103 -16.67 3.92 -13.62
CA HIS A 103 -16.92 5.33 -13.32
C HIS A 103 -16.11 5.73 -12.09
N VAL A 104 -15.15 6.62 -12.27
CA VAL A 104 -14.23 7.06 -11.22
C VAL A 104 -14.61 8.46 -10.75
N LYS A 105 -14.61 8.66 -9.44
CA LYS A 105 -14.66 9.99 -8.82
C LYS A 105 -13.86 9.97 -7.53
N ILE A 106 -13.33 11.12 -7.13
CA ILE A 106 -12.62 11.26 -5.85
C ILE A 106 -13.22 12.40 -5.03
N ARG A 107 -12.94 12.36 -3.73
CA ARG A 107 -13.13 13.49 -2.83
C ARG A 107 -12.03 13.48 -1.79
N ALA A 108 -11.77 14.62 -1.17
CA ALA A 108 -10.73 14.75 -0.16
C ALA A 108 -11.35 15.04 1.21
N LYS A 109 -10.63 14.74 2.29
CA LYS A 109 -10.97 15.19 3.64
C LYS A 109 -10.30 16.52 3.91
N ALA A 110 -11.13 17.47 4.32
CA ALA A 110 -10.85 18.87 4.53
C ALA A 110 -11.27 19.21 5.97
N GLY A 111 -10.32 19.17 6.90
CA GLY A 111 -10.64 19.16 8.33
C GLY A 111 -11.46 17.92 8.70
N ASP A 112 -12.64 18.12 9.32
CA ASP A 112 -13.52 17.02 9.75
C ASP A 112 -14.57 16.63 8.70
N GLN A 113 -14.56 17.24 7.51
CA GLN A 113 -15.56 17.02 6.48
C GLN A 113 -14.93 16.56 5.17
N PHE A 114 -15.70 15.79 4.40
CA PHE A 114 -15.32 15.50 3.02
C PHE A 114 -15.76 16.63 2.10
N THR A 115 -14.91 16.97 1.13
CA THR A 115 -15.24 17.87 0.03
C THR A 115 -16.36 17.29 -0.84
N PRO A 116 -17.03 18.10 -1.68
CA PRO A 116 -17.77 17.58 -2.81
C PRO A 116 -16.89 16.65 -3.66
N PHE A 117 -17.54 15.73 -4.39
CA PHE A 117 -16.86 14.91 -5.38
C PHE A 117 -16.35 15.75 -6.56
N THR A 118 -15.28 15.29 -7.20
CA THR A 118 -14.86 15.72 -8.53
C THR A 118 -15.92 15.40 -9.59
N ASN A 119 -15.66 15.80 -10.85
CA ASN A 119 -16.33 15.20 -12.01
C ASN A 119 -16.17 13.67 -12.00
N VAL A 120 -17.16 12.99 -12.58
CA VAL A 120 -17.12 11.54 -12.81
C VAL A 120 -16.42 11.30 -14.15
N VAL A 121 -15.42 10.43 -14.15
CA VAL A 121 -14.68 10.01 -15.35
C VAL A 121 -15.07 8.58 -15.70
N ALA A 122 -15.57 8.36 -16.91
CA ALA A 122 -15.85 7.02 -17.41
C ALA A 122 -14.61 6.50 -18.16
N ILE A 123 -14.02 5.41 -17.65
CA ILE A 123 -12.83 4.76 -18.21
C ILE A 123 -13.18 3.32 -18.59
N GLY A 124 -12.59 2.79 -19.65
CA GLY A 124 -12.77 1.41 -20.06
C GLY A 124 -11.55 0.88 -20.79
N SER A 125 -11.43 -0.43 -20.88
CA SER A 125 -10.33 -1.13 -21.54
C SER A 125 -10.84 -1.78 -22.84
N GLU A 126 -10.32 -1.32 -23.97
CA GLU A 126 -10.14 -2.16 -25.15
C GLU A 126 -8.63 -2.32 -25.30
N ARG A 127 -8.07 -3.53 -25.06
CA ARG A 127 -6.61 -3.78 -24.97
C ARG A 127 -5.78 -3.10 -26.07
N ALA A 128 -6.35 -2.98 -27.26
CA ALA A 128 -5.77 -2.30 -28.40
C ALA A 128 -5.73 -0.76 -28.18
N GLY A 129 -4.84 -0.31 -27.29
CA GLY A 129 -4.65 1.11 -27.01
C GLY A 129 -4.21 1.45 -25.59
N LEU A 130 -4.13 0.47 -24.67
CA LEU A 130 -3.61 0.75 -23.33
C LEU A 130 -2.15 1.17 -23.41
N GLU A 131 -1.84 2.27 -22.73
CA GLU A 131 -0.48 2.79 -22.64
C GLU A 131 0.23 2.23 -21.39
N LYS A 132 1.52 1.92 -21.54
CA LYS A 132 2.36 1.52 -20.41
C LYS A 132 2.49 2.69 -19.42
N TRP A 133 2.42 2.41 -18.14
CA TRP A 133 2.69 3.37 -17.08
C TRP A 133 4.13 3.86 -17.15
N ALA A 134 4.30 5.16 -16.96
CA ALA A 134 5.57 5.81 -16.84
C ALA A 134 5.50 6.80 -15.67
N VAL A 135 6.52 6.76 -14.80
CA VAL A 135 6.69 7.77 -13.76
C VAL A 135 6.93 9.12 -14.41
N ARG A 136 6.34 10.16 -13.83
CA ARG A 136 6.60 11.55 -14.22
C ARG A 136 7.56 12.15 -13.20
N LEU A 137 8.74 12.56 -13.65
CA LEU A 137 9.72 13.25 -12.83
C LEU A 137 9.79 14.73 -13.26
N PRO A 138 9.91 15.69 -12.33
CA PRO A 138 10.20 17.06 -12.69
C PRO A 138 11.53 17.12 -13.45
N ARG A 139 11.63 18.09 -14.37
CA ARG A 139 12.68 18.13 -15.42
C ARG A 139 14.12 18.20 -14.90
N GLU A 140 14.37 18.51 -13.63
CA GLU A 140 15.70 18.42 -12.99
C GLU A 140 15.58 18.15 -11.48
N LYS A 141 16.27 17.11 -10.95
CA LYS A 141 17.04 17.15 -9.69
C LYS A 141 17.96 15.92 -9.54
N THR A 142 19.11 16.15 -8.90
CA THR A 142 20.17 15.23 -8.50
C THR A 142 19.76 14.32 -7.32
N PRO A 143 20.24 13.05 -7.24
CA PRO A 143 19.87 12.13 -6.17
C PRO A 143 20.30 12.63 -4.78
N GLU A 144 19.44 12.47 -3.78
CA GLU A 144 19.83 12.57 -2.38
C GLU A 144 20.40 11.22 -1.93
N THR A 145 21.67 11.21 -1.54
CA THR A 145 22.32 10.04 -0.91
C THR A 145 22.33 10.26 0.60
N GLY A 146 21.50 9.52 1.32
CA GLY A 146 21.53 9.43 2.78
C GLY A 146 22.11 8.08 3.24
N PRO A 147 22.71 8.01 4.44
CA PRO A 147 23.08 6.73 5.04
C PRO A 147 21.82 5.88 5.27
N VAL A 148 21.94 4.58 5.03
CA VAL A 148 20.86 3.60 5.21
C VAL A 148 20.76 3.21 6.67
N ASP A 149 19.72 3.69 7.34
CA ASP A 149 19.34 3.19 8.67
C ASP A 149 18.62 1.83 8.50
N PRO A 150 18.74 0.86 9.44
CA PRO A 150 17.81 -0.25 9.59
C PRO A 150 16.34 0.14 9.31
N ARG A 151 15.54 -0.78 8.76
CA ARG A 151 14.14 -0.58 8.31
C ARG A 151 13.32 -1.74 8.84
N HIS A 152 12.34 -1.52 9.72
CA HIS A 152 11.78 -2.63 10.50
C HIS A 152 10.40 -2.29 11.06
N GLY A 153 9.46 -3.24 11.03
CA GLY A 153 8.20 -3.13 11.76
C GLY A 153 7.17 -4.22 11.44
N THR A 154 5.98 -4.10 12.03
CA THR A 154 4.82 -4.94 11.69
C THR A 154 3.50 -4.24 12.04
N ALA A 155 2.40 -4.65 11.39
CA ALA A 155 1.07 -4.20 11.74
C ALA A 155 0.73 -4.55 13.20
N ASN A 156 0.33 -3.54 13.97
CA ASN A 156 0.02 -3.67 15.39
C ASN A 156 -1.50 -3.75 15.64
N HIS A 157 -2.29 -2.97 14.87
CA HIS A 157 -3.74 -3.10 14.84
C HIS A 157 -4.27 -3.07 13.40
N PRO A 158 -4.99 -4.11 12.94
CA PRO A 158 -5.18 -5.39 13.60
C PRO A 158 -3.84 -6.12 13.79
N ARG A 159 -3.70 -6.86 14.90
CA ARG A 159 -2.44 -7.51 15.28
C ARG A 159 -2.00 -8.54 14.25
N SER A 160 -0.76 -8.44 13.76
CA SER A 160 -0.23 -9.38 12.77
C SER A 160 0.11 -10.76 13.36
N ARG A 161 0.25 -11.78 12.50
CA ARG A 161 0.72 -13.13 12.85
C ARG A 161 2.14 -13.11 13.42
N ALA A 162 3.02 -12.28 12.87
CA ALA A 162 4.36 -12.09 13.40
C ALA A 162 4.33 -11.42 14.79
N GLY A 163 3.49 -10.39 14.95
CA GLY A 163 3.20 -9.78 16.25
C GLY A 163 2.67 -10.80 17.26
N ALA A 164 1.64 -11.58 16.89
CA ALA A 164 1.04 -12.57 17.78
C ALA A 164 2.00 -13.74 18.11
N ALA A 165 2.55 -14.40 17.09
CA ALA A 165 3.35 -15.61 17.31
C ALA A 165 4.73 -15.29 17.85
N ILE A 166 5.42 -14.27 17.34
CA ILE A 166 6.85 -14.05 17.59
C ILE A 166 7.06 -12.98 18.65
N ARG A 167 6.47 -11.78 18.48
CA ARG A 167 6.63 -10.65 19.43
C ARG A 167 5.95 -10.91 20.78
N ASP A 168 4.68 -11.31 20.74
CA ASP A 168 3.81 -11.40 21.92
C ASP A 168 3.78 -12.80 22.54
N LEU A 169 4.38 -13.80 21.86
CA LEU A 169 4.42 -15.20 22.29
C LEU A 169 3.04 -15.79 22.60
N ASP A 170 2.05 -15.49 21.76
CA ASP A 170 0.67 -15.97 21.93
C ASP A 170 0.65 -17.51 22.16
N PRO A 171 -0.09 -18.00 23.17
CA PRO A 171 -0.04 -19.40 23.59
C PRO A 171 -0.91 -20.33 22.73
N SER A 172 -1.67 -19.80 21.76
CA SER A 172 -2.43 -20.63 20.82
C SER A 172 -1.52 -21.67 20.13
N ARG A 173 -2.08 -22.85 19.87
CA ARG A 173 -1.31 -24.00 19.35
C ARG A 173 -0.66 -23.67 18.02
N ILE A 174 -1.37 -22.99 17.13
CA ILE A 174 -0.81 -22.56 15.83
C ILE A 174 0.34 -21.56 16.00
N CYS A 175 0.26 -20.60 16.92
CA CYS A 175 1.37 -19.68 17.20
C CYS A 175 2.58 -20.41 17.79
N ALA A 176 2.36 -21.37 18.69
CA ALA A 176 3.43 -22.21 19.24
C ALA A 176 4.10 -23.06 18.16
N GLU A 177 3.31 -23.66 17.25
CA GLU A 177 3.84 -24.44 16.13
C GLU A 177 4.58 -23.55 15.13
N ALA A 178 4.04 -22.36 14.82
CA ALA A 178 4.69 -21.38 13.96
C ALA A 178 6.09 -21.04 14.47
N ARG A 179 6.22 -20.71 15.77
CA ARG A 179 7.53 -20.50 16.40
C ARG A 179 8.43 -21.72 16.32
N ARG A 180 7.89 -22.93 16.50
CA ARG A 180 8.66 -24.18 16.47
C ARG A 180 9.27 -24.45 15.10
N VAL A 181 8.54 -24.13 14.02
CA VAL A 181 8.98 -24.39 12.65
C VAL A 181 9.69 -23.20 12.00
N ASN A 182 9.53 -21.98 12.51
CA ASN A 182 10.35 -20.85 12.09
C ASN A 182 11.83 -21.08 12.42
N THR A 183 12.71 -20.48 11.63
CA THR A 183 14.14 -20.38 11.96
C THR A 183 14.56 -18.96 12.30
N SER A 184 13.76 -17.94 11.98
CA SER A 184 13.92 -16.58 12.48
C SER A 184 12.89 -16.27 13.59
N THR A 185 13.27 -15.37 14.48
CA THR A 185 12.45 -14.81 15.56
C THR A 185 12.27 -13.30 15.41
N ASP A 186 12.56 -12.75 14.23
CA ASP A 186 12.61 -11.31 14.00
C ASP A 186 11.23 -10.85 13.50
N TRP A 187 10.33 -10.59 14.44
CA TRP A 187 8.93 -10.26 14.15
C TRP A 187 8.76 -8.99 13.28
N HIS A 188 9.77 -8.12 13.26
CA HIS A 188 9.80 -6.87 12.51
C HIS A 188 10.52 -6.98 11.15
N GLU A 189 10.85 -8.20 10.70
CA GLU A 189 11.66 -8.51 9.50
C GLU A 189 11.03 -9.59 8.61
N VAL A 190 9.71 -9.69 8.56
CA VAL A 190 9.04 -10.60 7.60
C VAL A 190 9.18 -10.05 6.19
N VAL A 191 10.31 -10.37 5.55
CA VAL A 191 10.73 -9.91 4.21
C VAL A 191 11.07 -11.11 3.32
N PRO A 192 11.10 -10.99 1.98
CA PRO A 192 11.43 -12.10 1.07
C PRO A 192 12.79 -12.76 1.28
N GLY A 193 13.73 -12.06 1.91
CA GLY A 193 15.10 -12.49 2.15
C GLY A 193 16.07 -11.97 1.10
N ALA A 194 17.32 -11.69 1.51
CA ALA A 194 18.32 -11.02 0.70
C ALA A 194 18.60 -11.72 -0.64
N ASP A 195 18.77 -13.05 -0.64
CA ASP A 195 19.04 -13.82 -1.86
C ASP A 195 17.92 -13.68 -2.91
N ARG A 196 16.66 -13.67 -2.46
CA ARG A 196 15.50 -13.49 -3.36
C ARG A 196 15.43 -12.07 -3.89
N MET A 197 15.64 -11.08 -3.02
CA MET A 197 15.66 -9.67 -3.41
C MET A 197 16.82 -9.36 -4.37
N LEU A 198 17.98 -9.98 -4.20
CA LEU A 198 19.13 -9.82 -5.11
C LEU A 198 18.92 -10.51 -6.46
N ALA A 199 18.17 -11.61 -6.49
CA ALA A 199 17.87 -12.34 -7.72
C ALA A 199 16.83 -11.63 -8.60
N ASP A 200 15.90 -10.89 -7.99
CA ASP A 200 14.88 -10.10 -8.66
C ASP A 200 14.53 -8.91 -7.75
N TYR A 201 14.83 -7.68 -8.17
CA TYR A 201 14.75 -6.50 -7.29
C TYR A 201 13.30 -6.10 -6.97
N PRO A 202 12.87 -6.00 -5.70
CA PRO A 202 11.55 -5.45 -5.38
C PRO A 202 11.34 -4.02 -5.89
N TRP A 203 12.38 -3.19 -5.91
CA TRP A 203 12.27 -1.82 -6.39
C TRP A 203 12.58 -1.74 -7.88
N ASN A 204 11.75 -1.02 -8.63
CA ASN A 204 12.04 -0.61 -9.99
C ASN A 204 12.43 0.87 -10.01
N ASP A 205 13.72 1.16 -10.10
CA ASP A 205 14.21 2.53 -10.07
C ASP A 205 13.77 3.37 -11.27
N ALA A 206 13.59 2.76 -12.43
CA ALA A 206 13.14 3.46 -13.63
C ALA A 206 11.67 3.87 -13.54
N GLN A 207 10.83 3.06 -12.89
CA GLN A 207 9.40 3.35 -12.68
C GLN A 207 9.09 3.97 -11.32
N LYS A 208 10.09 4.10 -10.44
CA LYS A 208 9.97 4.53 -9.04
C LYS A 208 8.81 3.82 -8.33
N TYR A 209 8.80 2.49 -8.42
CA TYR A 209 7.70 1.67 -7.94
C TYR A 209 8.18 0.37 -7.27
N LEU A 210 7.43 -0.09 -6.26
CA LEU A 210 7.67 -1.34 -5.56
C LEU A 210 6.92 -2.51 -6.23
N GLU A 211 7.65 -3.33 -6.99
CA GLU A 211 7.20 -4.55 -7.66
C GLU A 211 7.09 -5.75 -6.68
N TYR A 212 6.17 -5.65 -5.72
CA TYR A 212 5.98 -6.71 -4.70
C TYR A 212 5.26 -7.94 -5.25
N ARG A 213 4.42 -7.82 -6.29
CA ARG A 213 3.54 -8.91 -6.74
C ARG A 213 4.33 -10.15 -7.17
N LYS A 214 5.49 -9.96 -7.80
CA LYS A 214 6.33 -11.04 -8.32
C LYS A 214 6.91 -11.97 -7.26
N PHE A 215 6.90 -11.57 -5.99
CA PHE A 215 7.44 -12.38 -4.88
C PHE A 215 6.46 -13.40 -4.32
N PHE A 216 5.18 -13.29 -4.65
CA PHE A 216 4.13 -14.14 -4.09
C PHE A 216 3.73 -15.26 -5.07
N GLU A 217 4.07 -16.49 -4.68
CA GLU A 217 3.70 -17.72 -5.37
C GLU A 217 3.14 -18.73 -4.36
N GLY A 218 2.11 -19.49 -4.76
CA GLY A 218 1.47 -20.47 -3.88
C GLY A 218 0.95 -19.86 -2.57
N SER A 219 0.95 -20.68 -1.51
CA SER A 219 0.43 -20.33 -0.18
C SER A 219 1.54 -19.88 0.78
N THR A 220 2.56 -19.16 0.28
CA THR A 220 3.65 -18.62 1.11
C THR A 220 3.53 -17.11 1.28
N LEU A 221 2.30 -16.59 1.32
CA LEU A 221 2.08 -15.15 1.39
C LEU A 221 2.56 -14.60 2.73
N ALA A 222 2.20 -15.25 3.85
CA ALA A 222 2.41 -14.74 5.21
C ALA A 222 3.88 -14.72 5.64
N SER A 223 4.74 -15.54 5.01
CA SER A 223 6.18 -15.50 5.19
C SER A 223 6.92 -14.58 4.20
N ALA A 224 6.21 -13.89 3.31
CA ALA A 224 6.79 -13.29 2.11
C ALA A 224 7.59 -14.29 1.24
N GLY A 225 7.27 -15.58 1.36
CA GLY A 225 7.98 -16.71 0.79
C GLY A 225 9.41 -16.89 1.29
N ASN A 226 9.73 -16.36 2.47
CA ASN A 226 10.99 -16.59 3.15
C ASN A 226 10.89 -17.82 4.06
N PRO A 227 11.67 -18.89 3.78
CA PRO A 227 11.61 -20.14 4.56
C PRO A 227 11.90 -19.99 6.05
N ALA A 228 12.55 -18.89 6.46
CA ALA A 228 12.81 -18.58 7.86
C ALA A 228 11.54 -18.26 8.66
N PHE A 229 10.48 -17.80 7.98
CA PHE A 229 9.19 -17.44 8.55
C PHE A 229 8.06 -18.40 8.13
N ARG A 230 8.38 -19.60 7.62
CA ARG A 230 7.39 -20.56 7.08
C ARG A 230 6.26 -20.95 8.04
N GLY A 231 6.47 -20.82 9.35
CA GLY A 231 5.45 -21.04 10.37
C GLY A 231 4.30 -20.03 10.32
N LEU A 232 4.53 -18.83 9.77
CA LEU A 232 3.47 -17.84 9.55
C LEU A 232 2.48 -18.26 8.46
N ASP A 233 2.88 -19.17 7.56
CA ASP A 233 2.05 -19.72 6.49
C ASP A 233 1.16 -20.90 6.93
N LEU A 234 1.24 -21.34 8.19
CA LEU A 234 0.42 -22.45 8.68
C LEU A 234 -1.07 -22.15 8.49
N ALA A 235 -1.79 -23.09 7.88
CA ALA A 235 -3.24 -23.06 7.76
C ALA A 235 -3.88 -23.63 9.03
N PRO A 236 -4.94 -23.00 9.59
CA PRO A 236 -5.73 -23.58 10.65
C PRO A 236 -6.30 -24.96 10.31
N ASP A 237 -6.25 -25.88 11.29
CA ASP A 237 -6.90 -27.19 11.23
C ASP A 237 -7.31 -27.66 12.65
N ASP A 238 -7.92 -28.84 12.76
CA ASP A 238 -8.39 -29.40 14.04
C ASP A 238 -7.27 -29.64 15.07
N THR A 239 -6.02 -29.74 14.63
CA THR A 239 -4.85 -29.99 15.49
C THR A 239 -4.21 -28.68 15.97
N LEU A 240 -4.04 -27.72 15.06
CA LEU A 240 -3.39 -26.44 15.28
C LEU A 240 -4.35 -25.39 15.85
N GLY A 241 -5.66 -25.51 15.58
CA GLY A 241 -6.64 -24.47 15.87
C GLY A 241 -6.45 -23.22 15.01
N ASP A 242 -7.18 -22.17 15.37
CA ASP A 242 -7.20 -20.91 14.63
C ASP A 242 -6.07 -19.96 15.05
N TRP A 243 -5.63 -19.12 14.10
CA TRP A 243 -4.85 -17.92 14.43
C TRP A 243 -5.67 -16.98 15.34
N PRO A 244 -5.03 -16.29 16.30
CA PRO A 244 -5.67 -15.24 17.09
C PRO A 244 -6.24 -14.16 16.19
N VAL A 245 -7.47 -13.72 16.46
CA VAL A 245 -8.18 -12.74 15.63
C VAL A 245 -8.34 -11.39 16.31
N THR A 246 -8.31 -10.32 15.53
CA THR A 246 -8.80 -8.99 15.94
C THR A 246 -10.24 -8.81 15.47
N GLU A 247 -11.14 -8.33 16.32
CA GLU A 247 -12.50 -8.00 15.91
C GLU A 247 -12.55 -6.59 15.30
N LEU A 248 -13.14 -6.47 14.11
CA LEU A 248 -13.34 -5.19 13.42
C LEU A 248 -14.84 -4.95 13.24
N ASP A 249 -15.35 -3.87 13.82
CA ASP A 249 -16.75 -3.43 13.71
C ASP A 249 -17.02 -2.77 12.33
N THR A 250 -17.62 -3.50 11.40
CA THR A 250 -17.94 -2.98 10.07
C THR A 250 -19.11 -1.98 10.06
N SER A 251 -19.81 -1.82 11.19
CA SER A 251 -20.84 -0.81 11.37
C SER A 251 -20.30 0.55 11.85
N ALA A 252 -19.05 0.58 12.34
CA ALA A 252 -18.40 1.81 12.78
C ALA A 252 -18.22 2.81 11.60
N PRO A 253 -18.36 4.12 11.85
CA PRO A 253 -18.16 5.13 10.81
C PRO A 253 -16.71 5.17 10.31
N THR A 254 -15.75 4.89 11.19
CA THR A 254 -14.32 4.81 10.91
C THR A 254 -13.68 3.62 11.63
N GLN A 255 -12.53 3.20 11.12
CA GLN A 255 -11.65 2.21 11.72
C GLN A 255 -10.23 2.79 11.78
N THR A 256 -9.46 2.41 12.81
CA THR A 256 -8.07 2.83 12.95
C THR A 256 -7.15 1.64 12.78
N PHE A 257 -6.23 1.72 11.84
CA PHE A 257 -5.18 0.72 11.66
C PHE A 257 -3.86 1.31 12.13
N THR A 258 -3.00 0.50 12.77
CA THR A 258 -1.73 0.97 13.30
C THR A 258 -0.57 0.06 12.92
N TYR A 259 0.61 0.66 12.81
CA TYR A 259 1.86 -0.01 12.48
C TYR A 259 2.93 0.37 13.51
N ASP A 260 3.64 -0.64 14.02
CA ASP A 260 4.76 -0.42 14.94
C ASP A 260 6.06 -0.41 14.14
N TYR A 261 6.69 0.76 14.00
CA TYR A 261 8.03 0.88 13.44
C TYR A 261 9.09 0.67 14.51
N MET A 262 10.11 -0.11 14.17
CA MET A 262 11.39 -0.11 14.87
C MET A 262 12.38 0.86 14.19
N ALA A 263 12.12 1.19 12.93
CA ALA A 263 12.76 2.28 12.22
C ALA A 263 11.86 2.73 11.06
N TYR A 264 11.35 3.96 11.13
CA TYR A 264 10.42 4.53 10.15
C TYR A 264 11.13 5.08 8.92
N HIS A 265 10.51 4.91 7.75
CA HIS A 265 11.03 5.39 6.47
C HIS A 265 9.92 6.05 5.67
N GLN A 266 10.30 7.15 5.01
CA GLN A 266 9.43 7.99 4.20
C GLN A 266 10.17 8.48 2.95
N GLY A 267 9.50 9.28 2.14
CA GLY A 267 9.99 9.80 0.87
C GLY A 267 9.39 9.09 -0.33
N GLU A 268 9.78 9.54 -1.53
CA GLU A 268 9.10 9.21 -2.79
C GLU A 268 9.02 7.71 -3.14
N SER A 269 9.78 6.88 -2.44
CA SER A 269 9.87 5.45 -2.69
C SER A 269 9.05 4.58 -1.73
N TRP A 270 8.55 5.11 -0.62
CA TRP A 270 7.91 4.33 0.42
C TRP A 270 6.39 4.36 0.35
N SER A 271 5.75 3.22 0.61
CA SER A 271 4.28 3.14 0.70
C SER A 271 3.81 2.01 1.60
N HIS A 272 2.64 2.19 2.21
CA HIS A 272 1.82 1.12 2.76
C HIS A 272 0.71 0.74 1.80
N ARG A 273 0.41 -0.56 1.70
CA ARG A 273 -0.72 -1.08 0.93
C ARG A 273 -1.42 -2.17 1.73
N TRP A 274 -2.66 -1.90 2.10
CA TRP A 274 -3.48 -2.80 2.89
C TRP A 274 -4.53 -3.48 2.02
N PHE A 275 -4.44 -4.79 1.95
CA PHE A 275 -5.33 -5.68 1.22
C PHE A 275 -6.20 -6.46 2.18
N ILE A 276 -7.34 -6.93 1.68
CA ILE A 276 -8.20 -7.85 2.40
C ILE A 276 -8.49 -9.05 1.51
N THR A 277 -8.65 -10.21 2.12
CA THR A 277 -9.16 -11.39 1.43
C THR A 277 -10.49 -11.13 0.73
N ARG A 278 -10.76 -11.90 -0.32
CA ARG A 278 -12.05 -11.95 -1.03
C ARG A 278 -13.15 -12.53 -0.14
N PRO A 279 -14.43 -12.21 -0.40
CA PRO A 279 -15.54 -12.93 0.21
C PRO A 279 -15.44 -14.44 -0.04
N GLY A 280 -15.64 -15.24 1.00
CA GLY A 280 -15.64 -16.71 0.90
C GLY A 280 -14.26 -17.36 1.05
N TRP A 281 -13.18 -16.61 1.29
CA TRP A 281 -11.88 -17.20 1.65
C TRP A 281 -12.03 -18.13 2.87
N VAL A 282 -11.44 -19.33 2.76
CA VAL A 282 -11.49 -20.38 3.78
C VAL A 282 -10.11 -20.50 4.44
N PRO A 283 -9.95 -20.12 5.73
CA PRO A 283 -8.64 -20.11 6.39
C PRO A 283 -7.88 -21.44 6.34
N SER A 284 -8.59 -22.57 6.42
CA SER A 284 -7.98 -23.91 6.40
C SER A 284 -7.36 -24.30 5.04
N GLU A 285 -7.61 -23.53 3.98
CA GLU A 285 -6.97 -23.72 2.67
C GLU A 285 -5.63 -22.96 2.55
N GLY A 286 -5.25 -22.22 3.60
CA GLY A 286 -4.09 -21.35 3.60
C GLY A 286 -4.38 -19.97 3.00
N LEU A 287 -3.35 -19.13 2.91
CA LEU A 287 -3.44 -17.79 2.36
C LEU A 287 -2.45 -17.62 1.21
N SER A 288 -2.98 -17.27 0.04
CA SER A 288 -2.23 -16.97 -1.17
C SER A 288 -2.58 -15.57 -1.71
N TRP A 289 -1.79 -15.08 -2.65
CA TRP A 289 -2.08 -13.79 -3.30
C TRP A 289 -3.45 -13.75 -3.99
N LYS A 290 -3.87 -14.88 -4.58
CA LYS A 290 -5.13 -14.97 -5.33
C LYS A 290 -6.36 -14.82 -4.43
N ASP A 291 -6.19 -15.06 -3.13
CA ASP A 291 -7.25 -14.92 -2.14
C ASP A 291 -7.51 -13.46 -1.79
N LEU A 292 -6.68 -12.51 -2.22
CA LEU A 292 -6.83 -11.08 -1.93
C LEU A 292 -7.69 -10.36 -2.96
N GLU A 293 -8.46 -9.37 -2.51
CA GLU A 293 -8.97 -8.33 -3.39
C GLU A 293 -7.79 -7.59 -4.04
N PRO A 294 -7.84 -7.29 -5.35
CA PRO A 294 -6.69 -6.76 -6.07
C PRO A 294 -6.45 -5.27 -5.80
N ILE A 295 -7.48 -4.55 -5.37
CA ILE A 295 -7.40 -3.14 -4.97
C ILE A 295 -7.11 -3.11 -3.46
N PRO A 296 -5.98 -2.54 -3.00
CA PRO A 296 -5.77 -2.28 -1.59
C PRO A 296 -6.79 -1.24 -1.12
N PHE A 297 -7.52 -1.52 -0.04
CA PHE A 297 -8.58 -0.65 0.46
C PHE A 297 -8.04 0.56 1.23
N LEU A 298 -6.81 0.49 1.71
CA LEU A 298 -6.09 1.58 2.36
C LEU A 298 -4.67 1.63 1.78
N VAL A 299 -4.24 2.83 1.41
CA VAL A 299 -2.88 3.09 0.90
C VAL A 299 -2.34 4.34 1.57
N GLU A 300 -1.09 4.28 2.02
CA GLU A 300 -0.29 5.47 2.28
C GLU A 300 0.83 5.55 1.25
N VAL A 301 1.06 6.73 0.69
CA VAL A 301 2.11 6.96 -0.31
C VAL A 301 3.06 8.03 0.20
N HIS A 302 4.35 7.75 0.09
CA HIS A 302 5.50 8.53 0.52
C HIS A 302 5.70 8.65 2.04
N GLY A 303 4.70 8.32 2.87
CA GLY A 303 4.77 8.47 4.31
C GLY A 303 4.77 9.94 4.75
N ALA A 304 4.19 10.22 5.92
CA ALA A 304 4.24 11.56 6.51
C ALA A 304 5.68 11.96 6.93
N PRO A 305 6.00 13.26 6.92
CA PRO A 305 7.29 13.75 7.40
C PRO A 305 7.57 13.43 8.87
N ARG A 306 6.52 13.33 9.69
CA ARG A 306 6.61 12.94 11.11
C ARG A 306 6.08 11.52 11.29
N GLU A 307 6.86 10.67 11.94
CA GLU A 307 6.51 9.26 12.16
C GLU A 307 5.16 9.09 12.87
N GLU A 308 4.85 9.93 13.86
CA GLU A 308 3.59 9.85 14.60
C GLU A 308 2.34 10.02 13.72
N GLU A 309 2.49 10.60 12.52
CA GLU A 309 1.42 10.79 11.55
C GLU A 309 1.25 9.58 10.60
N SER A 310 2.21 8.65 10.58
CA SER A 310 2.20 7.41 9.76
C SER A 310 2.18 6.13 10.58
N THR A 311 1.93 6.22 11.89
CA THR A 311 1.77 5.05 12.78
C THR A 311 0.32 4.62 12.95
N ALA A 312 -0.63 5.49 12.57
CA ALA A 312 -2.05 5.25 12.70
C ALA A 312 -2.86 5.91 11.58
N TRP A 313 -3.70 5.12 10.91
CA TRP A 313 -4.61 5.59 9.86
C TRP A 313 -6.05 5.39 10.29
N GLU A 314 -6.77 6.47 10.51
CA GLU A 314 -8.21 6.45 10.72
C GLU A 314 -8.94 6.72 9.39
N PHE A 315 -9.73 5.76 8.93
CA PHE A 315 -10.39 5.85 7.63
C PHE A 315 -11.80 5.25 7.65
N ALA A 316 -12.59 5.63 6.64
CA ALA A 316 -13.94 5.12 6.47
C ALA A 316 -13.91 3.68 5.90
N SER A 317 -14.68 2.83 6.56
CA SER A 317 -14.96 1.39 6.35
C SER A 317 -14.13 0.59 5.32
N ILE A 318 -13.57 -0.51 5.80
CA ILE A 318 -13.28 -1.76 5.07
C ILE A 318 -14.51 -2.30 4.30
N PRO A 319 -14.34 -3.18 3.28
CA PRO A 319 -15.47 -3.75 2.54
C PRO A 319 -16.54 -4.33 3.46
N ARG A 320 -17.79 -3.88 3.28
CA ARG A 320 -18.93 -4.21 4.15
C ARG A 320 -19.36 -5.67 4.01
N ARG A 321 -18.70 -6.55 4.76
CA ARG A 321 -19.02 -7.96 4.89
C ARG A 321 -18.71 -8.43 6.31
N THR A 322 -19.31 -9.53 6.72
CA THR A 322 -19.09 -10.14 8.04
C THR A 322 -18.33 -11.45 7.92
N GLY A 323 -17.81 -11.94 9.05
CA GLY A 323 -17.14 -13.23 9.16
C GLY A 323 -15.60 -13.14 9.12
N ARG A 324 -14.95 -14.29 8.95
CA ARG A 324 -13.48 -14.39 8.94
C ARG A 324 -12.90 -13.71 7.69
N ALA A 325 -11.80 -13.00 7.90
CA ALA A 325 -10.97 -12.45 6.84
C ALA A 325 -9.51 -12.40 7.31
N ALA A 326 -8.58 -12.34 6.36
CA ALA A 326 -7.23 -11.85 6.62
C ALA A 326 -7.05 -10.47 5.97
N ILE A 327 -6.32 -9.61 6.67
CA ILE A 327 -5.80 -8.34 6.18
C ILE A 327 -4.30 -8.50 5.97
N VAL A 328 -3.80 -7.95 4.86
CA VAL A 328 -2.39 -8.01 4.50
C VAL A 328 -1.88 -6.60 4.31
N ASP A 329 -0.86 -6.20 5.06
CA ASP A 329 -0.10 -4.98 4.82
C ASP A 329 1.21 -5.30 4.11
N ILE A 330 1.55 -4.45 3.14
CA ILE A 330 2.84 -4.41 2.48
C ILE A 330 3.39 -3.00 2.68
N TRP A 331 4.50 -2.90 3.41
CA TRP A 331 5.25 -1.67 3.58
C TRP A 331 6.61 -1.81 2.92
N GLY A 332 6.98 -0.90 2.02
CA GLY A 332 8.28 -1.02 1.35
C GLY A 332 8.63 0.10 0.39
N GLY A 333 9.84 0.04 -0.15
CA GLY A 333 10.39 1.04 -1.06
C GLY A 333 11.78 0.71 -1.61
N HIS A 334 12.55 1.74 -1.98
CA HIS A 334 13.90 1.64 -2.57
C HIS A 334 14.99 1.11 -1.60
N GLY A 335 14.61 0.57 -0.44
CA GLY A 335 15.52 0.01 0.55
C GLY A 335 16.16 -1.33 0.14
N GLY A 336 16.38 -2.23 1.08
CA GLY A 336 17.01 -3.54 0.86
C GLY A 336 18.53 -3.57 0.94
N PRO A 337 19.13 -4.76 0.71
CA PRO A 337 20.56 -4.95 0.53
C PRO A 337 21.17 -4.07 -0.57
N ASP A 338 22.46 -3.78 -0.44
CA ASP A 338 23.24 -3.16 -1.51
C ASP A 338 23.27 -4.07 -2.74
N THR A 339 23.09 -3.46 -3.91
CA THR A 339 23.30 -4.15 -5.19
C THR A 339 24.80 -4.30 -5.48
N PRO A 340 25.25 -5.42 -6.06
CA PRO A 340 26.68 -5.68 -6.24
C PRO A 340 27.45 -4.64 -7.06
N ASN A 341 26.83 -3.97 -8.04
CA ASN A 341 27.51 -2.99 -8.90
C ASN A 341 26.84 -1.60 -8.92
N GLY A 342 25.97 -1.31 -7.95
CA GLY A 342 25.29 -0.01 -7.84
C GLY A 342 24.09 0.17 -8.79
N GLU A 343 23.64 -0.89 -9.45
CA GLU A 343 22.42 -0.91 -10.25
C GLU A 343 21.17 -0.59 -9.40
N ASN A 344 20.04 -0.28 -10.06
CA ASN A 344 18.77 0.02 -9.39
C ASN A 344 18.87 1.12 -8.32
N GLY A 345 19.68 2.14 -8.55
CA GLY A 345 19.91 3.21 -7.58
C GLY A 345 20.71 2.77 -6.35
N GLY A 346 21.46 1.67 -6.44
CA GLY A 346 22.34 1.15 -5.39
C GLY A 346 21.72 0.05 -4.52
N MET A 347 20.41 -0.14 -4.57
CA MET A 347 19.67 -0.95 -3.61
C MET A 347 18.67 -1.88 -4.30
N THR A 348 18.39 -3.05 -3.73
CA THR A 348 17.44 -4.00 -4.34
C THR A 348 16.00 -3.50 -4.31
N GLY A 349 15.66 -2.63 -3.37
CA GLY A 349 14.31 -2.51 -2.83
C GLY A 349 14.06 -3.53 -1.73
N GLU A 350 13.10 -3.25 -0.87
CA GLU A 350 12.59 -4.19 0.12
C GLU A 350 11.13 -3.92 0.44
N PHE A 351 10.49 -4.92 1.04
CA PHE A 351 9.19 -4.74 1.67
C PHE A 351 9.02 -5.72 2.83
N PHE A 352 8.22 -5.29 3.80
CA PHE A 352 7.79 -6.01 4.98
C PHE A 352 6.35 -6.41 4.79
N LEU A 353 6.03 -7.63 5.20
CA LEU A 353 4.69 -8.18 5.07
C LEU A 353 4.10 -8.49 6.44
N SER A 354 2.91 -7.96 6.69
CA SER A 354 2.14 -8.27 7.89
C SER A 354 0.79 -8.88 7.51
N VAL A 355 0.49 -10.07 8.02
CA VAL A 355 -0.84 -10.70 7.89
C VAL A 355 -1.55 -10.63 9.23
N SER A 356 -2.77 -10.10 9.27
CA SER A 356 -3.58 -10.03 10.47
C SER A 356 -4.90 -10.78 10.25
N ASP A 357 -5.15 -11.81 11.07
CA ASP A 357 -6.42 -12.54 11.04
C ASP A 357 -7.48 -11.73 11.80
N VAL A 358 -8.66 -11.57 11.19
CA VAL A 358 -9.73 -10.73 11.75
C VAL A 358 -11.10 -11.39 11.68
N ILE A 359 -12.00 -10.92 12.53
CA ILE A 359 -13.44 -11.18 12.46
C ILE A 359 -14.13 -9.86 12.17
N LEU A 360 -14.78 -9.77 11.01
CA LEU A 360 -15.60 -8.65 10.61
C LEU A 360 -16.99 -8.80 11.23
N ARG A 361 -17.45 -7.82 12.00
CA ARG A 361 -18.75 -7.83 12.67
C ARG A 361 -19.72 -6.79 12.14
#